data_AF-A0A0L7AND1-F1
#
_entry.id   AF-A0A0L7AND1-F1
#
_cell.length_a   1.000
_cell.length_b   1.000
_cell.length_c   1.000
_cell.angle_alpha   90.00
_cell.angle_beta   90.00
_cell.angle_gamma   90.00
#
_symmetry.space_group_name_H-M   'P 1'
#
loop_
_entity.id
_entity.type
_entity.pdbx_description
1 polymer ?
#
loop_
_entity_poly.entity_id
_entity_poly.type
_entity_poly.pdbx_seq_one_letter_code
_entity_poly.pdbx_strand_id
1 'polypeptide(L)'
;MSRLKIIDVPEDTQLYQDALTGFLFSMPEKTASDDISVISASKITDCHTYAIIDALKKPDIAVLLDAYETEWSCLWKGELGEQFSLYAPYIVRLEKDKPFTEWLIRSSRGNGWGIFIRSYLSLNELTHHLRKFNQLYDEVNKMWVMFRYYAPETVRDFIPFLPADDFAEFTTGLTNIICENPKEKNSLVFI
;
A
#
# COMPACT_ATOMS: atom_id res chain seq x y z
N MET A 1 -8.39 -20.56 3.57
CA MET A 1 -7.26 -20.19 2.67
C MET A 1 -6.43 -19.15 3.40
N SER A 2 -5.09 -19.22 3.34
CA SER A 2 -4.21 -18.20 3.91
C SER A 2 -4.40 -16.88 3.16
N ARG A 3 -4.68 -15.78 3.87
CA ARG A 3 -4.74 -14.42 3.31
C ARG A 3 -3.34 -13.85 3.00
N LEU A 4 -2.32 -14.40 3.64
CA LEU A 4 -0.93 -14.01 3.46
C LEU A 4 -0.28 -14.90 2.40
N LYS A 5 0.32 -14.27 1.38
CA LYS A 5 1.20 -14.90 0.40
C LYS A 5 2.59 -14.27 0.48
N ILE A 6 3.63 -15.09 0.40
CA ILE A 6 5.03 -14.64 0.36
C ILE A 6 5.60 -15.10 -0.98
N ILE A 7 6.24 -14.19 -1.70
CA ILE A 7 6.83 -14.44 -3.01
C ILE A 7 8.31 -14.07 -2.94
N ASP A 8 9.18 -15.01 -3.28
CA ASP A 8 10.62 -14.75 -3.41
C ASP A 8 10.90 -13.86 -4.61
N VAL A 9 11.81 -12.91 -4.44
CA VAL A 9 12.24 -11.99 -5.48
C VAL A 9 13.76 -12.07 -5.69
N PRO A 10 14.24 -11.78 -6.90
CA PRO A 10 15.66 -11.87 -7.21
C PRO A 10 16.54 -11.00 -6.31
N GLU A 11 17.75 -11.49 -5.99
CA GLU A 11 18.76 -10.67 -5.29
C GLU A 11 19.26 -9.53 -6.18
N ASP A 12 19.43 -9.81 -7.48
CA ASP A 12 19.84 -8.82 -8.46
C ASP A 12 18.91 -7.60 -8.45
N THR A 13 19.52 -6.42 -8.48
CA THR A 13 18.78 -5.16 -8.30
C THR A 13 17.88 -4.85 -9.50
N GLN A 14 18.31 -5.11 -10.72
CA GLN A 14 17.51 -4.85 -11.90
C GLN A 14 16.35 -5.85 -11.98
N LEU A 15 16.63 -7.14 -11.79
CA LEU A 15 15.61 -8.17 -11.80
C LEU A 15 14.56 -7.99 -10.69
N TYR A 16 14.96 -7.50 -9.50
CA TYR A 16 14.02 -7.11 -8.45
C TYR A 16 13.11 -5.96 -8.90
N GLN A 17 13.67 -4.91 -9.51
CA GLN A 17 12.90 -3.75 -9.96
C GLN A 17 11.90 -4.14 -11.05
N ASP A 18 12.32 -4.99 -11.99
CA ASP A 18 11.47 -5.52 -13.06
C ASP A 18 10.34 -6.36 -12.48
N ALA A 19 10.64 -7.25 -11.51
CA ALA A 19 9.64 -8.06 -10.83
C ALA A 19 8.62 -7.20 -10.06
N LEU A 20 9.08 -6.26 -9.23
CA LEU A 20 8.20 -5.37 -8.47
C LEU A 20 7.33 -4.52 -9.42
N THR A 21 7.91 -3.94 -10.47
CA THR A 21 7.16 -3.20 -11.49
C THR A 21 6.10 -4.07 -12.16
N GLY A 22 6.43 -5.32 -12.47
CA GLY A 22 5.48 -6.31 -12.98
C GLY A 22 4.30 -6.56 -12.03
N PHE A 23 4.54 -6.71 -10.73
CA PHE A 23 3.47 -6.87 -9.74
C PHE A 23 2.61 -5.61 -9.59
N LEU A 24 3.22 -4.43 -9.64
CA LEU A 24 2.55 -3.15 -9.45
C LEU A 24 1.68 -2.73 -10.63
N PHE A 25 2.04 -3.11 -11.86
CA PHE A 25 1.38 -2.62 -13.09
C PHE A 25 0.83 -3.74 -13.99
N SER A 26 0.80 -4.99 -13.52
CA SER A 26 0.11 -6.08 -14.22
C SER A 26 -1.41 -5.94 -14.13
N MET A 27 -2.14 -6.56 -15.07
CA MET A 27 -3.58 -6.70 -14.91
C MET A 27 -3.88 -7.48 -13.63
N PRO A 28 -4.87 -7.06 -12.82
CA PRO A 28 -5.25 -7.84 -11.65
C PRO A 28 -5.77 -9.20 -12.14
N GLU A 29 -5.25 -10.30 -11.60
CA GLU A 29 -5.75 -11.65 -11.90
C GLU A 29 -7.23 -11.70 -11.52
N LYS A 30 -8.12 -11.84 -12.50
CA LYS A 30 -9.51 -12.19 -12.25
C LYS A 30 -9.53 -13.67 -11.91
N THR A 31 -9.62 -14.02 -10.63
CA THR A 31 -9.98 -15.38 -10.21
C THR A 31 -11.46 -15.63 -10.52
N ALA A 32 -11.77 -15.92 -11.78
CA ALA A 32 -13.02 -16.59 -12.13
C ALA A 32 -12.76 -18.11 -12.08
N SER A 33 -13.59 -18.85 -11.35
CA SER A 33 -13.68 -20.30 -11.52
C SER A 33 -14.03 -20.62 -12.97
N ASP A 34 -13.42 -21.65 -13.56
CA ASP A 34 -13.46 -21.99 -14.99
C ASP A 34 -14.87 -22.13 -15.61
N ASP A 35 -15.94 -22.22 -14.81
CA ASP A 35 -17.33 -22.40 -15.27
C ASP A 35 -18.22 -21.14 -15.28
N ILE A 36 -17.68 -19.92 -15.09
CA ILE A 36 -18.50 -18.69 -15.10
C ILE A 36 -18.14 -17.77 -16.27
N SER A 37 -19.08 -17.62 -17.21
CA SER A 37 -19.02 -16.56 -18.22
C SER A 37 -19.27 -15.20 -17.56
N VAL A 38 -18.22 -14.39 -17.44
CA VAL A 38 -18.32 -13.03 -16.89
C VAL A 38 -18.94 -12.11 -17.93
N ILE A 39 -20.15 -11.60 -17.64
CA ILE A 39 -20.69 -10.43 -18.35
C ILE A 39 -19.85 -9.22 -17.92
N SER A 40 -18.92 -8.77 -18.77
CA SER A 40 -18.14 -7.56 -18.47
C SER A 40 -18.93 -6.32 -18.86
N ALA A 41 -19.10 -5.38 -17.94
CA ALA A 41 -19.44 -4.01 -18.31
C ALA A 41 -18.40 -3.48 -19.32
N SER A 42 -18.84 -2.69 -20.30
CA SER A 42 -17.98 -2.06 -21.33
C SER A 42 -16.96 -1.05 -20.78
N LYS A 43 -16.94 -0.84 -19.45
CA LYS A 43 -15.96 -0.03 -18.74
C LYS A 43 -14.88 -0.95 -18.20
N ILE A 44 -13.69 -0.86 -18.77
CA ILE A 44 -12.46 -1.27 -18.09
C ILE A 44 -12.39 -0.37 -16.85
N THR A 45 -12.58 -0.93 -15.65
CA THR A 45 -12.30 -0.20 -14.42
C THR A 45 -10.79 -0.16 -14.30
N ASP A 46 -10.20 1.03 -14.44
CA ASP A 46 -8.75 1.19 -14.30
C ASP A 46 -8.35 0.83 -12.86
N CYS A 47 -7.49 -0.18 -12.73
CA CYS A 47 -6.87 -0.50 -11.46
C CYS A 47 -5.67 0.42 -11.29
N HIS A 48 -5.72 1.27 -10.27
CA HIS A 48 -4.66 2.21 -9.95
C HIS A 48 -3.65 1.61 -8.98
N THR A 49 -2.43 2.12 -9.05
CA THR A 49 -1.32 1.76 -8.18
C THR A 49 -0.98 2.95 -7.30
N TYR A 50 -0.86 2.70 -6.00
CA TYR A 50 -0.50 3.69 -5.01
C TYR A 50 0.67 3.20 -4.17
N ALA A 51 1.46 4.12 -3.66
CA ALA A 51 2.34 3.86 -2.53
C ALA A 51 1.85 4.64 -1.32
N ILE A 52 1.93 4.01 -0.14
CA ILE A 52 1.86 4.70 1.14
C ILE A 52 3.26 4.71 1.72
N ILE A 53 3.80 5.91 1.94
CA ILE A 53 5.17 6.11 2.38
C ILE A 53 5.12 6.73 3.79
N ASP A 54 5.80 6.08 4.71
CA ASP A 54 5.91 6.50 6.10
C ASP A 54 6.99 7.56 6.27
N ALA A 55 6.58 8.78 6.62
CA ALA A 55 7.53 9.87 6.86
C ALA A 55 8.44 9.61 8.07
N LEU A 56 8.09 8.72 9.00
CA LEU A 56 9.03 8.29 10.06
C LEU A 56 10.25 7.55 9.49
N LYS A 57 10.09 6.90 8.33
CA LYS A 57 11.16 6.17 7.64
C LYS A 57 11.82 7.01 6.54
N LYS A 58 11.05 7.92 5.91
CA LYS A 58 11.52 8.85 4.88
C LYS A 58 11.03 10.28 5.16
N PRO A 59 11.67 11.05 6.07
CA PRO A 59 11.15 12.33 6.58
C PRO A 59 10.97 13.45 5.54
N ASP A 60 11.77 13.42 4.47
CA ASP A 60 11.74 14.39 3.37
C ASP A 60 10.78 13.99 2.23
N ILE A 61 9.92 12.98 2.43
CA ILE A 61 9.05 12.48 1.36
C ILE A 61 8.08 13.52 0.82
N ALA A 62 7.48 14.36 1.68
CA ALA A 62 6.55 15.40 1.24
C ALA A 62 7.22 16.38 0.27
N VAL A 63 8.45 16.79 0.56
CA VAL A 63 9.25 17.67 -0.31
C VAL A 63 9.53 17.03 -1.66
N LEU A 64 9.83 15.72 -1.67
CA LEU A 64 10.05 14.98 -2.91
C LEU A 64 8.76 14.84 -3.72
N LEU A 65 7.63 14.55 -3.08
CA LEU A 65 6.34 14.43 -3.74
C LEU A 65 5.95 15.72 -4.47
N ASP A 66 6.22 16.87 -3.85
CA ASP A 66 6.03 18.19 -4.45
C ASP A 66 7.04 18.45 -5.58
N ALA A 67 8.32 18.15 -5.37
CA ALA A 67 9.37 18.37 -6.37
C ALA A 67 9.19 17.54 -7.65
N TYR A 68 8.58 16.35 -7.54
CA TYR A 68 8.25 15.48 -8.66
C TYR A 68 6.84 15.76 -9.24
N GLU A 69 6.10 16.74 -8.74
CA GLU A 69 4.74 17.10 -9.18
C GLU A 69 3.77 15.91 -9.18
N THR A 70 3.82 15.09 -8.13
CA THR A 70 3.02 13.86 -8.03
C THR A 70 1.58 14.12 -7.56
N GLU A 71 0.65 13.21 -7.89
CA GLU A 71 -0.71 13.22 -7.32
C GLU A 71 -0.68 12.52 -5.95
N TRP A 72 -0.71 13.29 -4.85
CA TRP A 72 -0.55 12.76 -3.49
C TRP A 72 -1.53 13.33 -2.46
N SER A 73 -1.64 12.69 -1.30
CA SER A 73 -2.41 13.15 -0.14
C SER A 73 -1.80 12.70 1.18
N CYS A 74 -1.80 13.57 2.19
CA CYS A 74 -1.44 13.19 3.56
C CYS A 74 -2.55 12.34 4.18
N LEU A 75 -2.24 11.22 4.82
CA LEU A 75 -3.25 10.37 5.44
C LEU A 75 -3.65 10.82 6.85
N TRP A 76 -2.92 11.74 7.49
CA TRP A 76 -3.38 12.40 8.72
C TRP A 76 -4.14 13.69 8.37
N LYS A 77 -5.12 14.09 9.20
CA LYS A 77 -5.97 15.29 9.02
C LYS A 77 -6.13 16.04 10.34
N GLY A 78 -6.51 17.32 10.26
CA GLY A 78 -6.77 18.18 11.42
C GLY A 78 -5.51 18.79 12.03
N GLU A 79 -5.61 19.35 13.24
CA GLU A 79 -4.48 19.99 13.96
C GLU A 79 -3.27 19.04 14.10
N LEU A 80 -3.52 17.73 14.23
CA LEU A 80 -2.48 16.70 14.24
C LEU A 80 -1.75 16.58 12.89
N GLY A 81 -2.45 16.80 11.76
CA GLY A 81 -1.84 16.76 10.43
C GLY A 81 -0.91 17.95 10.16
N GLU A 82 -1.21 19.13 10.71
CA GLU A 82 -0.37 20.32 10.56
C GLU A 82 0.85 20.28 11.49
N GLN A 83 0.68 19.86 12.75
CA GLN A 83 1.77 19.75 13.72
C GLN A 83 2.68 18.55 13.47
N PHE A 84 2.15 17.46 12.92
CA PHE A 84 2.88 16.21 12.70
C PHE A 84 2.96 15.81 11.21
N SER A 85 2.86 16.77 10.29
CA SER A 85 3.02 16.52 8.85
C SER A 85 4.33 15.79 8.53
N LEU A 86 5.42 16.12 9.25
CA LEU A 86 6.72 15.46 9.11
C LEU A 86 6.74 13.98 9.55
N TYR A 87 5.68 13.51 10.23
CA TYR A 87 5.55 12.15 10.75
C TYR A 87 4.37 11.39 10.15
N ALA A 88 3.51 12.08 9.40
CA ALA A 88 2.34 11.47 8.78
C ALA A 88 2.74 10.58 7.59
N PRO A 89 2.00 9.49 7.35
CA PRO A 89 2.13 8.73 6.13
C PRO A 89 1.48 9.47 4.95
N TYR A 90 2.10 9.37 3.78
CA TYR A 90 1.65 10.01 2.55
C TYR A 90 1.26 8.94 1.54
N ILE A 91 0.08 9.07 0.95
CA ILE A 91 -0.34 8.25 -0.18
C ILE A 91 -0.07 9.01 -1.48
N VAL A 92 0.51 8.34 -2.47
CA VAL A 92 0.84 8.88 -3.79
C VAL A 92 0.42 7.92 -4.87
N ARG A 93 -0.16 8.45 -5.95
CA ARG A 93 -0.47 7.68 -7.15
C ARG A 93 0.81 7.41 -7.94
N LEU A 94 1.00 6.15 -8.31
CA LEU A 94 2.10 5.73 -9.15
C LEU A 94 1.59 5.46 -10.57
N GLU A 95 2.31 5.99 -11.53
CA GLU A 95 2.16 5.63 -12.93
C GLU A 95 3.43 4.97 -13.42
N LYS A 96 3.27 4.00 -14.34
CA LYS A 96 4.39 3.32 -14.96
C LYS A 96 5.24 4.34 -15.73
N ASP A 97 6.57 4.14 -15.75
CA ASP A 97 7.53 4.95 -16.50
C ASP A 97 7.61 6.43 -16.07
N LYS A 98 7.07 6.79 -14.89
CA LYS A 98 7.28 8.12 -14.28
C LYS A 98 8.56 8.15 -13.45
N PRO A 99 9.32 9.27 -13.48
CA PRO A 99 10.58 9.39 -12.73
C PRO A 99 10.45 9.12 -11.23
N PHE A 100 9.35 9.56 -10.60
CA PHE A 100 9.11 9.31 -9.17
C PHE A 100 8.91 7.83 -8.89
N THR A 101 8.12 7.13 -9.70
CA THR A 101 7.87 5.69 -9.58
C THR A 101 9.17 4.90 -9.70
N GLU A 102 9.97 5.18 -10.72
CA GLU A 102 11.26 4.52 -10.94
C GLU A 102 12.24 4.77 -9.77
N TRP A 103 12.32 6.03 -9.33
CA TRP A 103 13.12 6.40 -8.17
C TRP A 103 12.66 5.66 -6.91
N LEU A 104 11.36 5.65 -6.64
CA LEU A 104 10.78 5.02 -5.45
C LEU A 104 11.09 3.52 -5.44
N ILE A 105 10.81 2.80 -6.53
CA ILE A 105 11.06 1.36 -6.67
C ILE A 105 12.55 1.04 -6.48
N ARG A 106 13.43 1.86 -7.04
CA ARG A 106 14.88 1.69 -6.90
C ARG A 106 15.38 1.97 -5.47
N SER A 107 14.86 2.99 -4.81
CA SER A 107 15.38 3.50 -3.54
C SER A 107 14.70 2.92 -2.30
N SER A 108 13.49 2.36 -2.42
CA SER A 108 12.75 1.85 -1.25
C SER A 108 13.24 0.50 -0.77
N ARG A 109 13.91 -0.30 -1.63
CA ARG A 109 14.33 -1.67 -1.31
C ARG A 109 15.21 -1.72 -0.06
N GLY A 110 14.86 -2.59 0.88
CA GLY A 110 15.54 -2.85 2.14
C GLY A 110 15.32 -1.79 3.21
N ASN A 111 14.56 -0.72 2.92
CA ASN A 111 14.38 0.40 3.83
C ASN A 111 13.04 0.38 4.58
N GLY A 112 12.10 -0.46 4.15
CA GLY A 112 10.78 -0.56 4.81
C GLY A 112 10.04 0.77 4.85
N TRP A 113 10.13 1.55 3.77
CA TRP A 113 9.52 2.89 3.67
C TRP A 113 7.99 2.86 3.71
N GLY A 114 7.36 1.72 3.45
CA GLY A 114 5.92 1.57 3.55
C GLY A 114 5.41 0.44 2.66
N ILE A 115 4.26 0.66 2.04
CA ILE A 115 3.56 -0.34 1.23
C ILE A 115 3.12 0.20 -0.12
N PHE A 116 2.81 -0.72 -1.03
CA PHE A 116 2.09 -0.45 -2.26
C PHE A 116 0.67 -1.02 -2.16
N ILE A 117 -0.29 -0.32 -2.77
CA ILE A 117 -1.69 -0.72 -2.84
C ILE A 117 -2.13 -0.70 -4.29
N ARG A 118 -2.85 -1.74 -4.69
CA ARG A 118 -3.64 -1.76 -5.92
C ARG A 118 -5.11 -1.61 -5.57
N SER A 119 -5.81 -0.71 -6.26
CA SER A 119 -7.22 -0.42 -5.97
C SER A 119 -7.96 0.08 -7.20
N TYR A 120 -9.28 -0.12 -7.24
CA TYR A 120 -10.16 0.51 -8.22
C TYR A 120 -10.71 1.87 -7.76
N LEU A 121 -10.42 2.26 -6.51
CA LEU A 121 -10.78 3.56 -5.96
C LEU A 121 -9.83 4.63 -6.49
N SER A 122 -10.36 5.83 -6.73
CA SER A 122 -9.53 7.02 -6.98
C SER A 122 -8.68 7.38 -5.75
N LEU A 123 -7.66 8.23 -5.94
CA LEU A 123 -6.79 8.67 -4.84
C LEU A 123 -7.61 9.28 -3.68
N ASN A 124 -8.61 10.10 -4.00
CA ASN A 124 -9.46 10.76 -3.02
C ASN A 124 -10.32 9.76 -2.24
N GLU A 125 -10.94 8.80 -2.92
CA GLU A 125 -11.75 7.75 -2.29
C GLU A 125 -10.89 6.84 -1.40
N LEU A 126 -9.74 6.40 -1.90
CA LEU A 126 -8.81 5.56 -1.16
C LEU A 126 -8.25 6.28 0.07
N THR A 127 -7.87 7.55 -0.07
CA THR A 127 -7.41 8.38 1.07
C THR A 127 -8.50 8.54 2.12
N HIS A 128 -9.75 8.77 1.70
CA HIS A 128 -10.87 8.87 2.62
C HIS A 128 -11.14 7.55 3.36
N HIS A 129 -11.09 6.43 2.64
CA HIS A 129 -11.25 5.08 3.19
C HIS A 129 -10.18 4.78 4.24
N LEU A 130 -8.90 4.90 3.87
CA LEU A 130 -7.77 4.54 4.72
C LEU A 130 -7.65 5.40 5.99
N ARG A 131 -8.09 6.66 5.95
CA ARG A 131 -8.11 7.55 7.12
C ARG A 131 -8.93 7.03 8.31
N LYS A 132 -9.92 6.17 8.05
CA LYS A 132 -10.74 5.53 9.09
C LYS A 132 -9.93 4.61 10.00
N PHE A 133 -8.82 4.07 9.48
CA PHE A 133 -8.00 3.06 10.15
C PHE A 133 -6.72 3.62 10.76
N ASN A 134 -6.52 4.94 10.80
CA ASN A 134 -5.30 5.52 11.39
C ASN A 134 -5.18 5.24 12.89
N GLN A 135 -6.29 5.03 13.59
CA GLN A 135 -6.30 4.76 15.02
C GLN A 135 -7.15 3.55 15.32
N LEU A 136 -6.70 2.76 16.30
CA LEU A 136 -7.47 1.70 16.91
C LEU A 136 -7.69 2.03 18.37
N TYR A 137 -8.84 1.63 18.91
CA TYR A 137 -9.08 1.71 20.34
C TYR A 137 -8.57 0.42 20.99
N ASP A 138 -7.58 0.55 21.88
CA ASP A 138 -7.10 -0.55 22.70
C ASP A 138 -8.04 -0.73 23.89
N GLU A 139 -8.90 -1.75 23.79
CA GLU A 139 -9.86 -2.10 24.83
C GLU A 139 -9.23 -2.58 26.14
N VAL A 140 -7.99 -3.08 26.12
CA VAL A 140 -7.29 -3.57 27.32
C VAL A 140 -6.72 -2.39 28.09
N ASN A 141 -6.00 -1.51 27.41
CA ASN A 141 -5.35 -0.35 28.02
C ASN A 141 -6.25 0.90 28.06
N LYS A 142 -7.46 0.82 27.50
CA LYS A 142 -8.47 1.90 27.43
C LYS A 142 -7.93 3.19 26.79
N MET A 143 -7.15 3.05 25.73
CA MET A 143 -6.51 4.18 25.06
C MET A 143 -6.55 4.05 23.53
N TRP A 144 -6.55 5.19 22.84
CA TRP A 144 -6.37 5.23 21.40
C TRP A 144 -4.90 5.04 21.05
N VAL A 145 -4.62 4.14 20.11
CA VAL A 145 -3.27 3.85 19.59
C VAL A 145 -3.22 4.11 18.10
N MET A 146 -2.06 4.57 17.62
CA MET A 146 -1.82 4.76 16.20
C MET A 146 -1.68 3.40 15.51
N PHE A 147 -2.51 3.13 14.51
CA PHE A 147 -2.44 1.90 13.73
C PHE A 147 -1.68 2.14 12.43
N ARG A 148 -0.41 1.75 12.41
CA ARG A 148 0.48 1.89 11.27
C ARG A 148 0.25 0.77 10.25
N TYR A 149 -0.96 0.66 9.71
CA TYR A 149 -1.33 -0.35 8.69
C TYR A 149 -0.47 -0.28 7.41
N TYR A 150 0.32 0.77 7.26
CA TYR A 150 1.25 1.02 6.16
C TYR A 150 2.69 0.61 6.47
N ALA A 151 2.97 0.08 7.68
CA ALA A 151 4.27 -0.49 8.01
C ALA A 151 4.33 -1.96 7.56
N PRO A 152 5.41 -2.40 6.88
CA PRO A 152 5.56 -3.79 6.44
C PRO A 152 5.39 -4.82 7.56
N GLU A 153 5.82 -4.49 8.78
CA GLU A 153 5.66 -5.32 9.98
C GLU A 153 4.18 -5.54 10.31
N THR A 154 3.38 -4.48 10.31
CA THR A 154 1.94 -4.53 10.58
C THR A 154 1.19 -5.26 9.46
N VAL A 155 1.57 -5.02 8.21
CA VAL A 155 0.99 -5.69 7.04
C VAL A 155 1.22 -7.19 7.16
N ARG A 156 2.43 -7.65 7.45
CA ARG A 156 2.71 -9.09 7.56
C ARG A 156 2.06 -9.73 8.80
N ASP A 157 2.21 -9.11 9.96
CA ASP A 157 1.96 -9.75 11.25
C ASP A 157 0.56 -9.50 11.81
N PHE A 158 -0.18 -8.52 11.29
CA PHE A 158 -1.48 -8.13 11.84
C PHE A 158 -2.62 -8.17 10.82
N ILE A 159 -2.47 -7.53 9.64
CA ILE A 159 -3.57 -7.39 8.66
C ILE A 159 -4.20 -8.74 8.26
N PRO A 160 -3.45 -9.80 7.90
CA PRO A 160 -4.03 -11.10 7.52
C PRO A 160 -4.83 -11.76 8.63
N PHE A 161 -4.53 -11.43 9.88
CA PHE A 161 -5.08 -12.05 11.08
C PHE A 161 -6.20 -11.23 11.73
N LEU A 162 -6.57 -10.11 11.12
CA LEU A 162 -7.77 -9.38 11.50
C LEU A 162 -9.01 -10.30 11.46
N PRO A 163 -10.00 -10.07 12.34
CA PRO A 163 -11.32 -10.67 12.22
C PRO A 163 -11.89 -10.54 10.81
N ALA A 164 -12.74 -11.48 10.39
CA ALA A 164 -13.17 -11.55 9.00
C ALA A 164 -13.88 -10.29 8.52
N ASP A 165 -14.73 -9.70 9.37
CA ASP A 165 -15.47 -8.49 9.05
C ASP A 165 -14.53 -7.28 8.99
N ASP A 166 -13.62 -7.11 9.97
CA ASP A 166 -12.63 -6.04 9.98
C ASP A 166 -11.69 -6.11 8.77
N PHE A 167 -11.27 -7.31 8.38
CA PHE A 167 -10.44 -7.53 7.20
C PHE A 167 -11.19 -7.15 5.92
N ALA A 168 -12.44 -7.58 5.78
CA ALA A 168 -13.29 -7.24 4.64
C ALA A 168 -13.54 -5.74 4.57
N GLU A 169 -13.80 -5.08 5.71
CA GLU A 169 -13.96 -3.64 5.79
C GLU A 169 -12.68 -2.92 5.37
N PHE A 170 -11.53 -3.28 5.96
CA PHE A 170 -10.24 -2.68 5.64
C PHE A 170 -9.87 -2.82 4.15
N THR A 171 -10.06 -4.02 3.58
CA THR A 171 -9.70 -4.32 2.19
C THR A 171 -10.77 -3.92 1.16
N THR A 172 -11.86 -3.28 1.58
CA THR A 172 -12.93 -2.85 0.67
C THR A 172 -12.39 -1.91 -0.42
N GLY A 173 -12.53 -2.33 -1.67
CA GLY A 173 -12.05 -1.59 -2.85
C GLY A 173 -10.56 -1.78 -3.17
N LEU A 174 -9.81 -2.53 -2.36
CA LEU A 174 -8.42 -2.89 -2.61
C LEU A 174 -8.37 -4.24 -3.34
N THR A 175 -7.43 -4.35 -4.28
CA THR A 175 -7.15 -5.61 -4.99
C THR A 175 -5.95 -6.32 -4.40
N ASN A 176 -4.91 -5.58 -4.02
CA ASN A 176 -3.72 -6.12 -3.38
C ASN A 176 -3.07 -5.10 -2.44
N ILE A 177 -2.43 -5.61 -1.40
CA ILE A 177 -1.43 -4.89 -0.60
C ILE A 177 -0.09 -5.60 -0.78
N ILE A 178 0.95 -4.85 -1.11
CA ILE A 178 2.28 -5.38 -1.46
C ILE A 178 3.32 -4.64 -0.64
N CYS A 179 4.21 -5.36 0.04
CA CYS A 179 5.34 -4.75 0.73
C CYS A 179 6.54 -5.69 0.83
N GLU A 180 7.69 -5.17 1.20
CA GLU A 180 8.84 -6.01 1.54
C GLU A 180 8.53 -6.89 2.75
N ASN A 181 9.05 -8.11 2.77
CA ASN A 181 8.93 -8.97 3.94
C ASN A 181 9.95 -8.54 5.01
N PRO A 182 9.51 -8.08 6.19
CA PRO A 182 10.43 -7.64 7.25
C PRO A 182 11.20 -8.79 7.91
N LYS A 183 10.78 -10.06 7.73
CA LYS A 183 11.43 -11.22 8.37
C LYS A 183 12.38 -11.98 7.46
N GLU A 184 12.27 -11.80 6.16
CA GLU A 184 13.05 -12.54 5.17
C GLU A 184 13.45 -11.62 4.03
N LYS A 185 14.75 -11.47 3.82
CA LYS A 185 15.28 -10.65 2.73
C LYS A 185 14.87 -11.24 1.39
N ASN A 186 14.75 -10.38 0.38
CA ASN A 186 14.45 -10.79 -0.99
C ASN A 186 13.14 -11.57 -1.11
N SER A 187 12.15 -11.21 -0.30
CA SER A 187 10.77 -11.66 -0.50
C SER A 187 9.80 -10.51 -0.31
N LEU A 188 8.65 -10.62 -0.98
CA LEU A 188 7.54 -9.68 -0.91
C LEU A 188 6.34 -10.36 -0.25
N VAL A 189 5.64 -9.59 0.56
CA VAL A 189 4.37 -9.95 1.17
C VAL A 189 3.23 -9.44 0.29
N PHE A 190 2.26 -10.32 0.03
CA PHE A 190 1.03 -10.03 -0.67
C PHE A 190 -0.18 -10.39 0.21
N ILE A 191 -1.14 -9.47 0.27
CA ILE A 191 -2.47 -9.65 0.85
C ILE A 191 -3.51 -9.40 -0.24
#